data_AF-A0A3C0Y4J5-F1
#
_entry.id   AF-A0A3C0Y4J5-F1
#
_cell.length_a   1.000
_cell.length_b   1.000
_cell.length_c   1.000
_cell.angle_alpha   90.00
_cell.angle_beta   90.00
_cell.angle_gamma   90.00
#
_symmetry.space_group_name_H-M   'P 1'
#
loop_
_entity.id
_entity.type
_entity.pdbx_description
1 polymer ?
#
loop_
_entity_poly.entity_id
_entity_poly.type
_entity_poly.pdbx_seq_one_letter_code
_entity_poly.pdbx_strand_id
1 'polypeptide(L)' 'PDSTLGCAGLLNVYRSGNVSLCNAIGTGVADDKSIYPYVPKMIEFYLGEKPILKNVPTYLCRNKEDLQYTLA' A
#
# COMPACT_ATOMS: atom_id res chain seq x y z
N PRO A 1 -3.21 -8.96 -23.35
CA PRO A 1 -3.27 -10.12 -22.41
C PRO A 1 -2.09 -11.04 -22.70
N ASP A 2 -0.90 -10.46 -22.58
CA ASP A 2 0.33 -11.01 -23.17
C ASP A 2 1.28 -11.51 -22.08
N SER A 3 0.81 -11.52 -20.83
CA SER A 3 1.56 -12.07 -19.70
C SER A 3 1.62 -13.59 -19.83
N THR A 4 2.84 -14.12 -19.91
CA THR A 4 3.14 -15.56 -19.97
C THR A 4 3.42 -16.18 -18.61
N LEU A 5 3.39 -15.38 -17.53
CA LEU A 5 3.75 -15.80 -16.16
C LEU A 5 2.55 -16.27 -15.33
N GLY A 6 1.33 -15.90 -15.73
CA GLY A 6 0.11 -16.20 -14.97
C GLY A 6 -0.48 -17.58 -15.24
N CYS A 7 -1.55 -17.90 -14.51
CA CYS A 7 -2.39 -19.07 -14.78
C CYS A 7 -3.83 -18.59 -15.11
N ALA A 8 -4.32 -18.98 -16.30
CA ALA A 8 -5.65 -18.59 -16.74
C ALA A 8 -6.73 -19.10 -15.76
N GLY A 9 -7.60 -18.21 -15.30
CA GLY A 9 -8.65 -18.53 -14.33
C GLY A 9 -8.22 -18.47 -12.86
N LEU A 10 -6.94 -18.22 -12.54
CA LEU A 10 -6.46 -18.19 -11.16
C LEU A 10 -7.24 -17.22 -10.26
N LEU A 11 -7.50 -16.00 -10.73
CA LEU A 11 -8.28 -15.01 -9.97
C LEU A 11 -9.72 -15.45 -9.75
N ASN A 12 -10.32 -16.19 -10.69
CA ASN A 12 -11.68 -16.71 -10.54
C ASN A 12 -11.73 -17.78 -9.44
N VAL A 13 -10.77 -18.72 -9.45
CA VAL A 13 -10.69 -19.79 -8.45
C VAL A 13 -10.38 -19.23 -7.05
N TYR A 14 -9.51 -18.23 -6.96
CA TYR A 14 -9.25 -17.50 -5.71
C TYR A 14 -10.52 -16.81 -5.18
N ARG A 15 -11.25 -16.08 -6.04
CA ARG A 15 -12.50 -15.40 -5.67
C ARG A 15 -13.63 -16.35 -5.29
N SER A 16 -13.64 -17.56 -5.84
CA SER A 16 -14.59 -18.61 -5.47
C SER A 16 -14.24 -19.32 -4.15
N GLY A 17 -13.12 -18.97 -3.50
CA GLY A 17 -12.71 -19.54 -2.21
C GLY A 17 -12.10 -20.95 -2.29
N ASN A 18 -11.79 -21.43 -3.50
CA ASN A 18 -11.26 -22.79 -3.70
C ASN A 18 -9.75 -22.88 -3.45
N VAL A 19 -9.04 -21.75 -3.52
CA VAL A 19 -7.61 -21.64 -3.24
C VAL A 19 -7.34 -20.33 -2.49
N SER A 20 -6.28 -20.33 -1.68
CA SER A 20 -5.75 -19.13 -1.04
C SER A 20 -4.46 -18.69 -1.73
N LEU A 21 -4.34 -17.39 -2.00
CA LEU A 21 -3.11 -16.78 -2.50
C LEU A 21 -2.40 -16.03 -1.38
N CYS A 22 -1.08 -16.16 -1.31
CA CYS A 22 -0.23 -15.47 -0.36
C CYS A 22 0.94 -14.80 -1.11
N ASN A 23 1.08 -13.46 -1.09
CA ASN A 23 0.19 -12.48 -0.46
C ASN A 23 -1.17 -12.35 -1.18
N ALA A 24 -2.16 -11.78 -0.50
CA ALA A 24 -3.45 -11.47 -1.12
C ALA A 24 -3.29 -10.50 -2.30
N ILE A 25 -4.14 -10.64 -3.31
CA ILE A 25 -4.12 -9.71 -4.45
C ILE A 25 -4.59 -8.33 -3.98
N GLY A 26 -3.83 -7.29 -4.35
CA GLY A 26 -4.16 -5.90 -4.03
C GLY A 26 -3.46 -5.34 -2.79
N THR A 27 -2.61 -6.10 -2.09
CA THR A 27 -1.86 -5.59 -0.94
C THR A 27 -0.94 -4.40 -1.27
N GLY A 28 -0.57 -4.23 -2.55
CA GLY A 28 0.25 -3.11 -3.02
C GLY A 28 -0.34 -1.72 -2.76
N VAL A 29 -1.65 -1.62 -2.48
CA VAL A 29 -2.24 -0.35 -2.04
C VAL A 29 -1.73 0.07 -0.66
N ALA A 30 -1.30 -0.86 0.19
CA ALA A 30 -0.91 -0.55 1.56
C ALA A 30 0.56 -0.08 1.68
N ASP A 31 1.44 -0.54 0.78
CA ASP A 31 2.87 -0.25 0.82
C ASP A 31 3.33 0.78 -0.22
N ASP A 32 2.40 1.30 -1.06
CA ASP A 32 2.70 2.35 -2.01
C ASP A 32 3.33 3.57 -1.33
N LYS A 33 4.26 4.23 -2.04
CA LYS A 33 4.99 5.39 -1.52
C LYS A 33 4.07 6.53 -1.10
N SER A 34 2.92 6.68 -1.77
CA SER A 34 1.93 7.70 -1.46
C SER A 34 1.08 7.37 -0.23
N ILE A 35 1.06 6.10 0.19
CA ILE A 35 0.34 5.60 1.36
C ILE A 35 1.26 5.51 2.59
N TYR A 36 2.55 5.27 2.39
CA TYR A 36 3.56 5.21 3.46
C TYR A 36 3.41 6.33 4.53
N PRO A 37 3.22 7.63 4.21
CA PRO A 37 3.11 8.69 5.22
C PRO A 37 1.88 8.56 6.14
N TYR A 38 0.91 7.74 5.77
CA TYR A 38 -0.33 7.54 6.53
C TYR A 38 -0.26 6.40 7.53
N VAL A 39 0.77 5.55 7.51
CA VAL A 39 0.92 4.42 8.45
C VAL A 39 0.81 4.85 9.93
N PRO A 40 1.43 5.95 10.39
CA PRO A 40 1.23 6.43 11.76
C PRO A 40 -0.23 6.71 12.11
N LYS A 41 -0.98 7.34 11.19
CA LYS A 41 -2.41 7.62 11.36
C LYS A 41 -3.25 6.35 11.34
N MET A 42 -2.86 5.35 10.54
CA MET A 42 -3.52 4.04 10.53
C MET A 42 -3.37 3.33 11.89
N ILE A 43 -2.18 3.36 12.49
CA ILE A 43 -1.94 2.78 13.83
C ILE A 43 -2.85 3.44 14.86
N GLU A 44 -2.89 4.78 14.89
CA GLU A 44 -3.75 5.52 15.81
C GLU A 44 -5.24 5.22 15.59
N PHE A 45 -5.67 5.15 14.33
CA PHE A 45 -7.07 4.92 13.98
C PHE A 45 -7.54 3.48 14.25
N TYR A 46 -6.77 2.47 13.83
CA TYR A 46 -7.18 1.06 13.92
C TYR A 46 -6.83 0.40 15.24
N LEU A 47 -5.73 0.81 15.89
CA LEU A 47 -5.26 0.19 17.13
C LEU A 47 -5.49 1.09 18.37
N GLY A 48 -5.74 2.39 18.19
CA GLY A 48 -5.87 3.32 19.32
C GLY A 48 -4.54 3.56 20.04
N GLU A 49 -3.42 3.23 19.41
CA GLU A 49 -2.08 3.24 20.00
C GLU A 49 -1.22 4.34 19.37
N LYS A 50 -0.14 4.71 20.08
CA LYS A 50 0.91 5.55 19.51
C LYS A 50 1.91 4.67 18.73
N PRO A 51 2.31 5.05 17.51
CA PRO A 51 3.34 4.33 16.76
C PRO A 51 4.64 4.18 17.55
N ILE A 52 5.08 2.92 17.73
CA ILE A 52 6.36 2.60 18.39
C ILE A 52 7.54 3.02 17.49
N LEU A 53 7.45 2.66 16.21
CA LEU A 53 8.42 3.03 15.20
C LEU A 53 7.95 4.27 14.45
N LYS A 54 8.85 5.24 14.27
CA LYS A 54 8.58 6.47 13.53
C LYS A 54 8.89 6.26 12.06
N ASN A 55 8.00 6.75 11.20
CA ASN A 55 8.30 6.86 9.78
C ASN A 55 9.39 7.91 9.53
N VAL A 56 10.17 7.68 8.47
CA VAL A 56 11.07 8.70 7.93
C VAL A 56 10.20 9.79 7.27
N PRO A 57 10.45 11.08 7.54
CA PRO A 57 9.75 12.17 6.87
C PRO A 57 9.76 11.98 5.36
N THR A 58 8.57 12.05 4.76
CA THR A 58 8.36 11.90 3.32
C THR A 58 7.49 13.04 2.84
N TYR A 59 7.98 13.76 1.84
CA TYR A 59 7.26 14.84 1.19
C TYR A 59 6.31 14.29 0.13
N LEU A 60 5.04 14.66 0.22
CA LEU A 60 4.01 14.29 -0.75
C LEU A 60 3.88 15.40 -1.79
N CYS A 61 4.59 15.29 -2.91
CA CYS A 61 4.63 16.31 -3.97
C CYS A 61 3.28 16.66 -4.65
N ARG A 62 2.17 16.02 -4.25
CA ARG A 62 0.80 16.47 -4.57
C ARG A 62 0.36 17.66 -3.72
N ASN A 63 0.96 17.84 -2.55
CA ASN A 63 0.85 19.03 -1.72
C ASN A 63 1.82 20.08 -2.27
N LYS A 64 1.38 21.34 -2.37
CA LYS A 64 2.17 22.39 -3.02
C LYS A 64 3.43 22.72 -2.23
N GLU A 65 3.34 22.72 -0.91
CA GLU A 65 4.41 23.06 0.02
C GLU A 65 5.51 21.99 0.00
N ASP A 66 5.13 20.71 0.06
CA ASP A 66 6.05 19.57 -0.03
C ASP A 66 6.79 19.54 -1.38
N LEU A 67 6.08 19.85 -2.47
CA LEU A 67 6.67 19.93 -3.81
C LEU A 67 7.70 21.06 -3.90
N GLN A 68 7.35 22.25 -3.42
CA GLN A 68 8.25 23.41 -3.40
C GLN A 68 9.51 23.11 -2.61
N TYR A 69 9.39 22.48 -1.43
CA TYR A 69 10.53 22.07 -0.63
C TYR A 69 11.42 21.06 -1.37
N THR A 70 10.82 20.07 -2.03
CA THR A 70 11.56 18.99 -2.71
C THR A 70 12.32 19.48 -3.94
N LEU A 71 11.85 20.53 -4.61
CA LEU A 71 12.48 21.10 -5.80
C LEU A 71 13.48 22.24 -5.52
N ALA A 72 13.64 22.65 -4.26
CA ALA A 72 14.50 23.77 -3.84
C ALA A 72 16.00 23.44 -3.87
#